data_AF-G4FNS6-F1
#
_entry.id   AF-G4FNS6-F1
#
_cell.length_a   1.000
_cell.length_b   1.000
_cell.length_c   1.000
_cell.angle_alpha   90.00
_cell.angle_beta   90.00
_cell.angle_gamma   90.00
#
_symmetry.space_group_name_H-M   'P 1'
#
loop_
_entity.id
_entity.type
_entity.pdbx_description
1 polymer ?
#
loop_
_entity_poly.entity_id
_entity_poly.type
_entity_poly.pdbx_seq_one_letter_code
_entity_poly.pdbx_strand_id
1 'polypeptide(L)'
;MASTFFHVQHEFRHGKAQDWWAAAQAAMAPGGGWDDAVVKNLEAGFFNHSFCPTSAEGPIFCIWEVREGITSEQFQDFIDGPMGVNFGLAAMMNICKAVNVELAGNTPYPRKF
;
A
#
# COMPACT_ATOMS: atom_id res chain seq x y z
N MET A 1 11.37 -11.50 15.17
CA MET A 1 12.03 -10.61 14.20
C MET A 1 11.16 -9.37 14.04
N ALA A 2 11.73 -8.17 13.95
CA ALA A 2 10.89 -6.97 13.84
C ALA A 2 10.08 -6.95 12.53
N SER A 3 9.03 -6.13 12.45
CA SER A 3 8.25 -5.91 11.22
C SER A 3 9.12 -5.50 10.02
N THR A 4 8.61 -5.65 8.81
CA THR A 4 9.33 -5.30 7.58
C THR A 4 8.71 -4.07 6.95
N PHE A 5 9.53 -3.11 6.54
CA PHE A 5 9.08 -1.95 5.76
C PHE A 5 9.24 -2.23 4.27
N PHE A 6 8.31 -1.74 3.46
CA PHE A 6 8.35 -1.81 2.02
C PHE A 6 8.21 -0.42 1.41
N HIS A 7 9.05 -0.13 0.43
CA HIS A 7 8.77 0.89 -0.56
C HIS A 7 7.93 0.24 -1.67
N VAL A 8 6.78 0.83 -1.96
CA VAL A 8 5.91 0.40 -3.05
C VAL A 8 5.82 1.51 -4.07
N GLN A 9 6.16 1.20 -5.32
CA GLN A 9 5.88 2.06 -6.47
C GLN A 9 4.63 1.53 -7.16
N HIS A 10 3.66 2.42 -7.35
CA HIS A 10 2.42 2.14 -8.06
C HIS A 10 2.45 2.88 -9.39
N GLU A 11 2.32 2.12 -10.48
CA GLU A 11 2.19 2.67 -11.83
C GLU A 11 0.77 2.42 -12.33
N PHE A 12 0.10 3.47 -12.81
CA PHE A 12 -1.19 3.28 -13.44
C PHE A 12 -1.05 2.54 -14.76
N ARG A 13 -1.94 1.57 -14.98
CA ARG A 13 -2.15 1.04 -16.32
C ARG A 13 -2.73 2.14 -17.21
N HIS A 14 -2.43 2.06 -18.50
CA HIS A 14 -2.87 3.06 -19.46
C HIS A 14 -4.39 3.32 -19.37
N GLY A 15 -4.77 4.59 -19.20
CA GLY A 15 -6.17 5.02 -19.10
C GLY A 15 -6.89 4.66 -17.79
N LYS A 16 -6.20 4.12 -16.77
CA LYS A 16 -6.83 3.65 -15.52
C LYS A 16 -6.74 4.61 -14.33
N ALA A 17 -5.97 5.69 -14.45
CA ALA A 17 -5.78 6.65 -13.37
C ALA A 17 -7.12 7.23 -12.87
N GLN A 18 -7.98 7.70 -13.78
CA GLN A 18 -9.26 8.30 -13.40
C GLN A 18 -10.20 7.31 -12.69
N ASP A 19 -10.33 6.09 -13.22
CA ASP A 19 -11.14 5.02 -12.61
C ASP A 19 -10.70 4.74 -11.16
N TRP A 20 -9.39 4.67 -10.96
CA TRP A 20 -8.82 4.41 -9.64
C TRP A 20 -9.03 5.57 -8.66
N TRP A 21 -8.79 6.82 -9.11
CA TRP A 21 -9.02 7.99 -8.27
C TRP A 21 -10.48 8.12 -7.86
N ALA A 22 -11.43 7.82 -8.75
CA ALA A 22 -12.85 7.81 -8.44
C ALA A 22 -13.17 6.77 -7.35
N ALA A 23 -12.61 5.56 -7.44
CA ALA A 23 -12.80 4.52 -6.42
C ALA A 23 -12.15 4.88 -5.08
N ALA A 24 -10.94 5.44 -5.09
CA ALA A 24 -10.26 5.90 -3.88
C ALA A 24 -11.08 7.00 -3.18
N GLN A 25 -11.59 7.98 -3.93
CA GLN A 25 -12.46 9.03 -3.41
C GLN A 25 -13.77 8.47 -2.83
N ALA A 26 -14.39 7.50 -3.52
CA ALA A 26 -15.60 6.86 -3.03
C ALA A 26 -15.36 6.09 -1.72
N ALA A 27 -14.22 5.39 -1.60
CA ALA A 27 -13.86 4.66 -0.38
C ALA A 27 -13.62 5.61 0.81
N MET A 28 -12.95 6.75 0.59
CA MET A 28 -12.64 7.74 1.61
C MET A 28 -13.83 8.66 1.98
N ALA A 29 -14.92 8.63 1.22
CA ALA A 29 -16.13 9.37 1.57
C ALA A 29 -16.74 8.85 2.88
N PRO A 30 -17.53 9.65 3.63
CA PRO A 30 -18.21 9.18 4.83
C PRO A 30 -19.06 7.93 4.55
N GLY A 31 -18.79 6.84 5.26
CA GLY A 31 -19.44 5.55 5.06
C GLY A 31 -18.92 4.73 3.86
N GLY A 32 -17.87 5.20 3.17
CA GLY A 32 -17.24 4.53 2.03
C GLY A 32 -16.37 3.31 2.39
N GLY A 33 -16.16 3.06 3.69
CA GLY A 33 -15.50 1.85 4.20
C GLY A 33 -13.97 1.94 4.28
N TRP A 34 -13.35 3.09 4.01
CA TRP A 34 -11.90 3.27 4.14
C TRP A 34 -11.39 2.96 5.55
N ASP A 35 -12.02 3.53 6.58
CA ASP A 35 -11.59 3.32 7.97
C ASP A 35 -11.66 1.84 8.38
N ASP A 36 -12.73 1.13 7.98
CA ASP A 36 -12.87 -0.31 8.21
C ASP A 36 -11.81 -1.10 7.45
N ALA A 37 -11.44 -0.68 6.23
CA ALA A 37 -10.38 -1.31 5.46
C ALA A 37 -9.01 -1.10 6.13
N VAL A 38 -8.73 0.09 6.66
CA VAL A 38 -7.50 0.38 7.42
C VAL A 38 -7.42 -0.50 8.67
N VAL A 39 -8.52 -0.65 9.42
CA VAL A 39 -8.58 -1.53 10.60
C VAL A 39 -8.34 -2.99 10.22
N LYS A 40 -9.05 -3.51 9.21
CA LYS A 40 -8.89 -4.90 8.74
C LYS A 40 -7.47 -5.17 8.24
N ASN A 41 -6.88 -4.23 7.51
CA ASN A 41 -5.50 -4.34 7.03
C ASN A 41 -4.53 -4.39 8.21
N LEU A 42 -4.69 -3.51 9.21
CA LEU A 42 -3.86 -3.51 10.42
C LEU A 42 -3.97 -4.84 11.19
N GLU A 43 -5.18 -5.36 11.37
CA GLU A 43 -5.42 -6.67 12.01
C GLU A 43 -4.76 -7.81 11.25
N ALA A 44 -4.83 -7.78 9.91
CA ALA A 44 -4.19 -8.73 9.00
C ALA A 44 -2.65 -8.57 8.91
N GLY A 45 -2.08 -7.51 9.50
CA GLY A 45 -0.64 -7.29 9.55
C GLY A 45 -0.08 -6.38 8.45
N PHE A 46 -0.91 -5.54 7.83
CA PHE A 46 -0.52 -4.57 6.81
C PHE A 46 -0.87 -3.16 7.24
N PHE A 47 0.09 -2.24 7.20
CA PHE A 47 -0.15 -0.85 7.55
C PHE A 47 0.52 0.09 6.56
N ASN A 48 -0.26 1.00 5.94
CA ASN A 48 0.29 2.05 5.10
C ASN A 48 0.66 3.25 5.97
N HIS A 49 1.95 3.59 6.02
CA HIS A 49 2.43 4.77 6.73
C HIS A 49 2.28 6.04 5.91
N SER A 50 2.42 5.92 4.59
CA SER A 50 2.40 7.07 3.72
C SER A 50 1.95 6.74 2.32
N PHE A 51 1.18 7.67 1.77
CA PHE A 51 0.71 7.73 0.40
C PHE A 51 1.25 9.01 -0.23
N CYS A 52 2.16 8.89 -1.19
CA CYS A 52 2.88 10.00 -1.82
C CYS A 52 2.67 9.99 -3.34
N PRO A 53 1.55 10.53 -3.85
CA PRO A 53 1.34 10.68 -5.29
C PRO A 53 2.25 11.77 -5.86
N THR A 54 2.86 11.53 -7.03
CA THR A 54 3.69 12.56 -7.71
C THR A 54 2.91 13.34 -8.77
N SER A 55 1.86 12.75 -9.33
CA SER A 55 0.94 13.38 -10.29
C SER A 55 -0.40 12.63 -10.31
N ALA A 56 -1.39 13.13 -11.06
CA ALA A 56 -2.67 12.43 -11.23
C ALA A 56 -2.51 11.13 -12.02
N GLU A 57 -1.55 11.07 -12.95
CA GLU A 57 -1.23 9.91 -13.79
C GLU A 57 -0.09 9.05 -13.22
N GLY A 58 0.39 9.37 -12.01
CA GLY A 58 1.42 8.63 -11.30
C GLY A 58 2.86 9.06 -11.64
N PRO A 59 3.86 8.31 -11.15
CA PRO A 59 3.70 7.22 -10.18
C PRO A 59 3.17 7.68 -8.82
N ILE A 60 2.79 6.71 -8.00
CA ILE A 60 2.52 6.93 -6.56
C ILE A 60 3.51 6.08 -5.78
N PHE A 61 4.14 6.68 -4.77
CA PHE A 61 5.04 5.97 -3.87
C PHE A 61 4.40 5.82 -2.49
N CYS A 62 4.44 4.60 -1.96
CA CYS A 62 3.95 4.30 -0.64
C CYS A 62 5.06 3.69 0.23
N ILE A 63 4.99 3.98 1.53
CA ILE A 63 5.72 3.23 2.54
C ILE A 63 4.73 2.40 3.34
N TRP A 64 4.94 1.09 3.31
CA TRP A 64 4.15 0.11 4.05
C TRP A 64 4.99 -0.54 5.13
N GLU A 65 4.35 -0.91 6.23
CA GLU A 65 4.89 -1.79 7.25
C GLU A 65 4.07 -3.07 7.27
N VAL A 66 4.77 -4.19 7.40
CA VAL A 66 4.20 -5.53 7.35
C VAL A 66 4.65 -6.29 8.60
N ARG A 67 3.69 -6.92 9.28
CA ARG A 67 3.94 -7.71 10.51
C ARG A 67 4.97 -8.81 10.25
N GLU A 68 5.70 -9.16 11.31
CA GLU A 68 6.60 -10.32 11.28
C GLU A 68 5.90 -11.58 10.72
N GLY A 69 6.64 -12.33 9.90
CA GLY A 69 6.21 -13.63 9.40
C GLY A 69 5.51 -13.59 8.04
N ILE A 70 5.15 -12.40 7.55
CA ILE A 70 4.61 -12.22 6.19
C ILE A 70 5.76 -12.05 5.21
N THR A 71 5.77 -12.84 4.14
CA THR A 71 6.83 -12.81 3.12
C THR A 71 6.64 -11.65 2.13
N SER A 72 7.68 -11.35 1.34
CA SER A 72 7.59 -10.32 0.30
C SER A 72 6.56 -10.68 -0.78
N GLU A 73 6.43 -11.97 -1.09
CA GLU A 73 5.45 -12.48 -2.05
C GLU A 73 4.03 -12.33 -1.53
N GLN A 74 3.79 -12.69 -0.25
CA GLN A 74 2.47 -12.50 0.36
C GLN A 74 2.07 -11.02 0.42
N PHE A 75 3.03 -10.13 0.68
CA PHE A 75 2.76 -8.70 0.65
C PHE A 75 2.48 -8.18 -0.77
N GLN A 76 3.23 -8.65 -1.77
CA GLN A 76 2.97 -8.33 -3.18
C GLN A 76 1.56 -8.79 -3.59
N ASP A 77 1.18 -10.03 -3.25
CA ASP A 77 -0.16 -10.57 -3.51
C ASP A 77 -1.27 -9.73 -2.83
N PHE A 78 -1.04 -9.28 -1.59
CA PHE A 78 -1.96 -8.39 -0.90
C PHE A 78 -2.13 -7.05 -1.64
N ILE A 79 -1.02 -6.39 -2.01
CA ILE A 79 -1.02 -5.10 -2.69
C ILE A 79 -1.70 -5.18 -4.07
N ASP A 80 -1.44 -6.25 -4.81
CA ASP A 80 -2.06 -6.48 -6.12
C ASP A 80 -3.53 -6.91 -6.03
N GLY A 81 -3.92 -7.49 -4.90
CA GLY A 81 -5.26 -8.03 -4.64
C GLY A 81 -6.35 -6.99 -4.41
N PRO A 82 -7.61 -7.45 -4.25
CA PRO A 82 -8.78 -6.58 -4.12
C PRO A 82 -8.84 -5.84 -2.77
N MET A 83 -8.16 -6.36 -1.75
CA MET A 83 -8.05 -5.74 -0.41
C MET A 83 -6.87 -4.77 -0.31
N GLY A 84 -5.97 -4.78 -1.31
CA GLY A 84 -4.86 -3.86 -1.41
C GLY A 84 -5.23 -2.55 -2.10
N VAL A 85 -4.22 -1.86 -2.61
CA VAL A 85 -4.37 -0.54 -3.23
C VAL A 85 -5.14 -0.57 -4.55
N ASN A 86 -5.34 -1.73 -5.17
CA ASN A 86 -6.00 -1.84 -6.47
C ASN A 86 -7.53 -1.70 -6.41
N PHE A 87 -8.15 -1.81 -5.23
CA PHE A 87 -9.62 -1.81 -5.05
C PHE A 87 -10.36 -2.80 -5.96
N GLY A 88 -9.71 -3.89 -6.38
CA GLY A 88 -10.27 -4.86 -7.34
C GLY A 88 -10.36 -4.38 -8.79
N LEU A 89 -9.85 -3.19 -9.13
CA LEU A 89 -9.95 -2.59 -10.46
C LEU A 89 -8.86 -3.02 -11.44
N ALA A 90 -7.84 -3.75 -10.96
CA ALA A 90 -6.61 -4.05 -11.68
C ALA A 90 -5.97 -2.81 -12.34
N ALA A 91 -6.13 -1.63 -11.72
CA ALA A 91 -5.78 -0.33 -12.29
C ALA A 91 -4.28 -0.01 -12.22
N MET A 92 -3.55 -0.66 -11.31
CA MET A 92 -2.13 -0.43 -11.08
C MET A 92 -1.29 -1.67 -11.35
N MET A 93 -0.03 -1.43 -11.70
CA MET A 93 1.07 -2.37 -11.56
C MET A 93 1.90 -1.93 -10.35
N ASN A 94 2.06 -2.83 -9.38
CA ASN A 94 2.71 -2.49 -8.11
C ASN A 94 4.08 -3.18 -8.03
N ILE A 95 5.08 -2.45 -7.57
CA ILE A 95 6.43 -2.98 -7.36
C ILE A 95 6.75 -2.81 -5.88
N CYS A 96 6.69 -3.91 -5.12
CA CYS A 96 7.04 -3.93 -3.70
C CYS A 96 8.53 -4.26 -3.51
N LYS A 97 9.24 -3.42 -2.76
CA LYS A 97 10.65 -3.64 -2.39
C LYS A 97 10.84 -3.46 -0.90
N ALA A 98 11.31 -4.52 -0.23
CA ALA A 98 11.65 -4.44 1.18
C ALA A 98 12.75 -3.39 1.39
N VAL A 99 12.57 -2.54 2.39
CA VAL A 99 13.56 -1.58 2.83
C VAL A 99 14.63 -2.32 3.62
N ASN A 100 15.88 -2.21 3.18
CA ASN A 100 17.00 -2.70 3.97
C ASN A 100 17.27 -1.71 5.12
N VAL A 101 16.68 -2.00 6.29
CA VAL A 101 16.78 -1.15 7.49
C VAL A 101 18.21 -1.06 8.02
N GLU A 102 19.02 -2.12 7.88
CA GLU A 102 20.42 -2.12 8.29
C GLU A 102 21.21 -1.08 7.49
N LEU A 103 21.01 -1.03 6.17
CA LEU A 103 21.62 -0.01 5.31
C LEU A 103 21.04 1.39 5.54
N ALA A 104 19.75 1.50 5.85
CA ALA A 104 19.10 2.78 6.13
C ALA A 104 19.50 3.37 7.51
N GLY A 105 20.01 2.53 8.42
CA GLY A 105 20.38 2.90 9.79
C GLY A 105 19.20 3.07 10.75
N ASN A 106 18.01 3.44 10.25
CA ASN A 106 16.76 3.55 11.00
C ASN A 106 15.56 3.11 10.16
N THR A 107 14.43 2.86 10.82
CA THR A 107 13.16 2.63 10.12
C THR A 107 12.64 3.94 9.51
N PRO A 108 11.96 3.90 8.34
CA PRO A 108 11.42 5.11 7.72
C PRO A 108 10.35 5.82 8.58
N TYR A 109 9.62 5.05 9.39
CA TYR A 109 8.61 5.52 10.34
C TYR A 109 8.73 4.77 11.68
N PRO A 110 8.15 5.30 12.78
CA PRO A 110 7.95 4.53 14.00
C PRO A 110 7.10 3.28 13.71
N ARG A 111 7.53 2.12 14.22
CA ARG A 111 6.83 0.85 14.00
C ARG A 111 5.42 0.87 14.59
N LYS A 112 4.47 0.25 13.88
CA LYS A 112 3.14 -0.09 14.37
C LYS A 112 3.04 -1.51 14.88
N PHE A 113 3.86 -2.43 14.37
CA PHE A 113 3.91 -3.82 14.81
C PHE A 113 5.14 -4.11 15.69
#